data_AF-A0A9E7DBG5-F1
#
_entry.id   AF-A0A9E7DBG5-F1
#
_cell.length_a   1.000
_cell.length_b   1.000
_cell.length_c   1.000
_cell.angle_alpha   90.00
_cell.angle_beta   90.00
_cell.angle_gamma   90.00
#
_symmetry.space_group_name_H-M   'P 1'
#
loop_
_entity.id
_entity.type
_entity.pdbx_description
1 polymer ?
#
loop_
_entity_poly.entity_id
_entity_poly.type
_entity_poly.pdbx_seq_one_letter_code
_entity_poly.pdbx_strand_id
1 'polypeptide(L)'
;MEPQKKGTSSRAAISAGVFIALYLAVYVIIGIVCMPVPILFLLMPALVALLAAPIFHIMLARSPSGVPIFIAAVLPSLVLIASGHIPIAPAVSVPAGIVAVLIARAGKYRSFAWNAASHAVFSWNLLGGFVPIWFMRDYFFQDILERGMSSSFCETLYALTPDWVLPAMMVAIVISSILGSLIARKLLAAKLGRAGIL
;
A
#
# COMPACT_ATOMS: atom_id res chain seq x y z
N MET A 1 -19.06 22.75 -30.02
CA MET A 1 -18.84 21.46 -29.32
C MET A 1 -17.58 20.84 -29.88
N GLU A 2 -16.43 21.06 -29.26
CA GLU A 2 -15.19 20.38 -29.65
C GLU A 2 -15.21 18.92 -29.17
N PRO A 3 -14.85 17.95 -30.01
CA PRO A 3 -14.81 16.55 -29.61
C PRO A 3 -13.61 16.32 -28.66
N GLN A 4 -13.89 16.16 -27.36
CA GLN A 4 -12.88 15.90 -26.33
C GLN A 4 -12.19 14.53 -26.51
N LYS A 5 -10.87 14.56 -26.71
CA LYS A 5 -9.81 13.79 -25.98
C LYS A 5 -10.03 12.29 -25.61
N LYS A 6 -10.81 11.51 -26.35
CA LYS A 6 -11.05 10.10 -26.01
C LYS A 6 -9.79 9.20 -26.07
N GLY A 7 -8.80 9.54 -26.90
CA GLY A 7 -7.57 8.74 -27.09
C GLY A 7 -6.54 8.82 -25.96
N THR A 8 -6.55 9.87 -25.13
CA THR A 8 -5.60 10.02 -24.00
C THR A 8 -6.11 9.38 -22.71
N SER A 9 -7.44 9.29 -22.54
CA SER A 9 -8.05 8.75 -21.32
C SER A 9 -7.99 7.23 -21.22
N SER A 10 -8.21 6.51 -22.33
CA SER A 10 -8.16 5.04 -22.35
C SER A 10 -6.75 4.51 -22.07
N ARG A 11 -5.72 5.12 -22.70
CA ARG A 11 -4.31 4.78 -22.47
C ARG A 11 -3.88 5.02 -21.03
N ALA A 12 -4.34 6.12 -20.41
CA ALA A 12 -4.05 6.42 -19.01
C ALA A 12 -4.72 5.40 -18.06
N ALA A 13 -5.97 5.00 -18.35
CA ALA A 13 -6.67 3.96 -17.58
C ALA A 13 -6.00 2.59 -17.71
N ILE A 14 -5.62 2.18 -18.92
CA ILE A 14 -4.88 0.92 -19.16
C ILE A 14 -3.55 0.94 -18.40
N SER A 15 -2.79 2.04 -18.50
CA SER A 15 -1.53 2.16 -17.78
C SER A 15 -1.73 2.11 -16.26
N ALA A 16 -2.76 2.76 -15.73
CA ALA A 16 -3.10 2.69 -14.32
C ALA A 16 -3.40 1.26 -13.90
N GLY A 17 -4.22 0.53 -14.66
CA GLY A 17 -4.53 -0.88 -14.40
C GLY A 17 -3.28 -1.76 -14.32
N VAL A 18 -2.32 -1.57 -15.23
CA VAL A 18 -1.04 -2.32 -15.21
C VAL A 18 -0.26 -2.04 -13.92
N PHE A 19 -0.10 -0.77 -13.51
CA PHE A 19 0.66 -0.45 -12.30
C PHE A 19 -0.07 -0.85 -11.02
N ILE A 20 -1.40 -0.81 -11.00
CA ILE A 20 -2.21 -1.33 -9.90
C ILE A 20 -2.01 -2.86 -9.78
N ALA A 21 -2.03 -3.58 -10.90
CA ALA A 21 -1.76 -5.02 -10.91
C ALA A 21 -0.33 -5.34 -10.44
N LEU A 22 0.67 -4.54 -10.87
CA LEU A 22 2.05 -4.68 -10.38
C LEU A 22 2.17 -4.40 -8.88
N TYR A 23 1.49 -3.37 -8.37
CA TYR A 23 1.42 -3.10 -6.93
C TYR A 23 0.84 -4.30 -6.18
N LEU A 24 -0.27 -4.85 -6.68
CA LEU A 24 -0.89 -6.03 -6.06
C LEU A 24 0.05 -7.25 -6.12
N ALA A 25 0.76 -7.46 -7.22
CA ALA A 25 1.72 -8.55 -7.33
C ALA A 25 2.85 -8.41 -6.30
N VAL A 26 3.40 -7.21 -6.11
CA VAL A 26 4.41 -6.96 -5.06
C VAL A 26 3.82 -7.24 -3.68
N TYR A 27 2.61 -6.77 -3.40
CA TYR A 27 1.92 -7.04 -2.14
C TYR A 27 1.78 -8.55 -1.86
N VAL A 28 1.29 -9.33 -2.83
CA VAL A 28 1.08 -10.77 -2.69
C VAL A 28 2.40 -11.52 -2.55
N ILE A 29 3.39 -11.23 -3.40
CA ILE A 29 4.70 -11.90 -3.36
C ILE A 29 5.38 -11.68 -2.02
N ILE A 30 5.44 -10.42 -1.55
CA ILE A 30 6.05 -10.11 -0.25
C ILE A 30 5.22 -10.71 0.89
N GLY A 31 3.89 -10.69 0.79
CA GLY A 31 3.00 -11.34 1.76
C GLY A 31 3.33 -12.83 1.94
N ILE A 32 3.43 -13.57 0.84
CA ILE A 32 3.77 -15.01 0.86
C ILE A 32 5.16 -15.25 1.48
N VAL A 33 6.16 -14.43 1.12
CA VAL A 33 7.53 -14.58 1.61
C VAL A 33 7.64 -14.26 3.11
N CYS A 34 6.87 -13.27 3.60
CA CYS A 34 6.99 -12.80 4.98
C CYS A 34 6.09 -13.57 5.97
N MET A 35 4.98 -14.15 5.53
CA MET A 35 3.99 -14.81 6.39
C MET A 35 4.55 -15.88 7.33
N PRO A 36 5.50 -16.75 6.93
CA PRO A 36 5.96 -17.85 7.79
C PRO A 36 6.76 -17.41 9.02
N VAL A 37 7.28 -16.17 9.05
CA VAL A 37 8.18 -15.68 10.09
C VAL A 37 7.54 -14.48 10.80
N PRO A 38 7.22 -14.56 12.11
CA PRO A 38 6.48 -13.51 12.82
C PRO A 38 7.07 -12.10 12.69
N ILE A 39 8.40 -11.99 12.78
CA ILE A 39 9.10 -10.70 12.65
C ILE A 39 8.98 -10.15 11.23
N LEU A 40 9.16 -11.00 10.20
CA LEU A 40 9.02 -10.57 8.81
C LEU A 40 7.57 -10.23 8.47
N PHE A 41 6.61 -10.96 9.04
CA PHE A 41 5.19 -10.66 8.92
C PHE A 41 4.89 -9.24 9.41
N LEU A 42 5.41 -8.82 10.57
CA LEU A 42 5.24 -7.44 11.06
C LEU A 42 5.99 -6.39 10.23
N LEU A 43 7.11 -6.75 9.58
CA LEU A 43 7.86 -5.85 8.70
C LEU A 43 7.30 -5.78 7.26
N MET A 44 6.42 -6.70 6.88
CA MET A 44 5.87 -6.82 5.53
C MET A 44 5.26 -5.52 4.99
N PRO A 45 4.43 -4.76 5.74
CA PRO A 45 3.91 -3.47 5.26
C PRO A 45 5.01 -2.47 4.90
N ALA A 46 6.08 -2.41 5.70
CA ALA A 46 7.20 -1.51 5.47
C ALA A 46 8.02 -1.93 4.23
N LEU A 47 8.21 -3.25 4.03
CA LEU A 47 8.87 -3.78 2.83
C LEU A 47 8.06 -3.50 1.56
N VAL A 48 6.75 -3.74 1.60
CA VAL A 48 5.88 -3.43 0.46
C VAL A 48 5.87 -1.94 0.18
N ALA A 49 5.78 -1.07 1.20
CA ALA A 49 5.87 0.37 1.02
C ALA A 49 7.19 0.78 0.32
N LEU A 50 8.33 0.23 0.76
CA LEU A 50 9.64 0.50 0.15
C LEU A 50 9.67 0.12 -1.34
N LEU A 51 9.22 -1.11 -1.66
CA LEU A 51 9.31 -1.69 -3.01
C LEU A 51 8.20 -1.20 -3.95
N ALA A 52 7.06 -0.78 -3.43
CA ALA A 52 5.95 -0.23 -4.20
C ALA A 52 6.17 1.22 -4.63
N ALA A 53 7.08 1.97 -3.98
CA ALA A 53 7.28 3.38 -4.27
C ALA A 53 7.59 3.69 -5.76
N PRO A 54 8.48 2.96 -6.46
CA PRO A 54 8.70 3.17 -7.89
C PRO A 54 7.43 2.96 -8.72
N ILE A 55 6.64 1.93 -8.39
CA ILE A 55 5.37 1.61 -9.07
C ILE A 55 4.39 2.76 -8.90
N PHE A 56 4.24 3.25 -7.67
CA PHE A 56 3.35 4.36 -7.34
C PHE A 56 3.73 5.65 -8.09
N HIS A 57 5.01 6.01 -8.11
CA HIS A 57 5.47 7.23 -8.79
C HIS A 57 5.32 7.15 -10.31
N ILE A 58 5.57 5.98 -10.93
CA ILE A 58 5.33 5.81 -12.37
C ILE A 58 3.83 5.79 -12.68
N MET A 59 3.01 5.18 -11.82
CA MET A 59 1.55 5.17 -11.97
C MET A 59 1.02 6.61 -12.06
N LEU A 60 1.43 7.50 -11.16
CA LEU A 60 1.02 8.91 -11.20
C LEU A 60 1.64 9.69 -12.36
N ALA A 61 2.87 9.35 -12.78
CA ALA A 61 3.47 9.93 -13.98
C ALA A 61 2.69 9.60 -15.26
N ARG A 62 2.07 8.42 -15.32
CA ARG A 62 1.30 7.96 -16.49
C ARG A 62 -0.18 8.28 -16.41
N SER A 63 -0.74 8.30 -15.21
CA SER A 63 -2.17 8.56 -14.95
C SER A 63 -2.30 9.53 -13.76
N PRO A 64 -2.10 10.84 -13.99
CA PRO A 64 -2.09 11.86 -12.92
C PRO A 64 -3.52 12.17 -12.45
N SER A 65 -4.09 11.27 -11.66
CA SER A 65 -5.45 11.37 -11.12
C SER A 65 -5.58 10.63 -9.79
N GLY A 66 -6.67 10.89 -9.05
CA GLY A 66 -6.94 10.23 -7.77
C GLY A 66 -7.47 8.80 -7.88
N VAL A 67 -8.10 8.44 -9.01
CA VAL A 67 -8.74 7.12 -9.20
C VAL A 67 -7.74 5.97 -9.06
N PRO A 68 -6.54 5.99 -9.68
CA PRO A 68 -5.55 4.94 -9.52
C PRO A 68 -5.05 4.78 -8.08
N ILE A 69 -4.84 5.88 -7.36
CA ILE A 69 -4.43 5.86 -5.94
C ILE A 69 -5.50 5.14 -5.11
N PHE A 70 -6.76 5.54 -5.27
CA PHE A 70 -7.86 4.98 -4.48
C PHE A 70 -8.08 3.49 -4.76
N ILE A 71 -8.11 3.09 -6.04
CA ILE A 71 -8.24 1.67 -6.41
C ILE A 71 -7.07 0.86 -5.86
N ALA A 72 -5.83 1.34 -6.03
CA ALA A 72 -4.65 0.66 -5.50
C ALA A 72 -4.70 0.51 -3.97
N ALA A 73 -5.29 1.47 -3.24
CA ALA A 73 -5.36 1.43 -1.79
C ALA A 73 -6.34 0.36 -1.30
N VAL A 74 -7.51 0.27 -1.94
CA VAL A 74 -8.60 -0.61 -1.52
C VAL A 74 -8.41 -2.05 -1.99
N LEU A 75 -7.74 -2.25 -3.12
CA LEU A 75 -7.61 -3.56 -3.77
C LEU A 75 -7.01 -4.66 -2.85
N PRO A 76 -5.93 -4.42 -2.09
CA PRO A 76 -5.43 -5.43 -1.13
C PRO A 76 -6.46 -5.85 -0.09
N SER A 77 -7.31 -4.93 0.38
CA SER A 77 -8.37 -5.26 1.33
C SER A 77 -9.46 -6.15 0.73
N LEU A 78 -9.81 -5.93 -0.55
CA LEU A 78 -10.74 -6.81 -1.26
C LEU A 78 -10.17 -8.22 -1.42
N VAL A 79 -8.86 -8.32 -1.70
CA VAL A 79 -8.17 -9.62 -1.76
C VAL A 79 -8.20 -10.32 -0.41
N LEU A 80 -7.92 -9.61 0.69
CA LEU A 80 -7.98 -10.18 2.03
C LEU A 80 -9.37 -10.74 2.36
N ILE A 81 -10.43 -9.97 2.06
CA ILE A 81 -11.82 -10.41 2.24
C ILE A 81 -12.12 -11.64 1.38
N ALA A 82 -11.73 -11.63 0.11
CA ALA A 82 -11.93 -12.76 -0.79
C ALA A 82 -11.17 -14.03 -0.34
N SER A 83 -10.02 -13.86 0.32
CA SER A 83 -9.27 -14.94 0.97
C SER A 83 -9.82 -15.34 2.35
N GLY A 84 -10.95 -14.76 2.76
CA GLY A 84 -11.65 -15.09 3.99
C GLY A 84 -11.08 -14.46 5.25
N HIS A 85 -10.14 -13.52 5.18
CA HIS A 85 -9.64 -12.84 6.39
C HIS A 85 -10.75 -11.99 7.03
N ILE A 86 -10.55 -11.62 8.29
CA ILE A 86 -11.43 -10.73 9.04
C ILE A 86 -11.70 -9.45 8.21
N PRO A 87 -12.97 -9.14 7.86
CA PRO A 87 -13.30 -8.14 6.84
C PRO A 87 -13.21 -6.69 7.34
N ILE A 88 -12.27 -6.37 8.23
CA ILE A 88 -12.05 -5.02 8.77
C ILE A 88 -11.07 -4.19 7.94
N ALA A 89 -10.29 -4.83 7.05
CA ALA A 89 -9.25 -4.15 6.27
C ALA A 89 -9.72 -2.91 5.50
N PRO A 90 -10.92 -2.86 4.89
CA PRO A 90 -11.44 -1.65 4.22
C PRO A 90 -11.60 -0.44 5.15
N ALA A 91 -11.83 -0.65 6.45
CA ALA A 91 -11.97 0.44 7.42
C ALA A 91 -10.67 1.25 7.58
N VAL A 92 -9.53 0.69 7.17
CA VAL A 92 -8.23 1.36 7.18
C VAL A 92 -7.83 1.84 5.78
N SER A 93 -7.98 0.97 4.78
CA SER A 93 -7.52 1.29 3.42
C SER A 93 -8.36 2.36 2.73
N VAL A 94 -9.66 2.42 2.97
CA VAL A 94 -10.54 3.44 2.36
C VAL A 94 -10.19 4.84 2.88
N PRO A 95 -10.14 5.11 4.20
CA PRO A 95 -9.70 6.42 4.69
C PRO A 95 -8.29 6.78 4.25
N ALA A 96 -7.33 5.84 4.33
CA ALA A 96 -5.96 6.08 3.90
C ALA A 96 -5.89 6.44 2.40
N GLY A 97 -6.64 5.74 1.56
CA GLY A 97 -6.75 6.02 0.13
C GLY A 97 -7.34 7.41 -0.16
N ILE A 98 -8.42 7.79 0.54
CA ILE A 98 -9.04 9.12 0.39
C ILE A 98 -8.04 10.21 0.76
N VAL A 99 -7.39 10.11 1.92
CA VAL A 99 -6.42 11.11 2.37
C VAL A 99 -5.24 11.17 1.41
N ALA A 100 -4.72 10.02 0.94
CA ALA A 100 -3.65 9.98 -0.04
C ALA A 100 -4.04 10.68 -1.36
N VAL A 101 -5.27 10.53 -1.83
CA VAL A 101 -5.79 11.26 -3.01
C VAL A 101 -5.77 12.77 -2.76
N LEU A 102 -6.24 13.22 -1.60
CA LEU A 102 -6.27 14.65 -1.26
C LEU A 102 -4.86 15.26 -1.20
N ILE A 103 -3.90 14.53 -0.62
CA ILE A 103 -2.50 14.97 -0.54
C ILE A 103 -1.90 15.08 -1.95
N ALA A 104 -2.06 14.06 -2.80
CA ALA A 104 -1.53 14.11 -4.17
C ALA A 104 -2.20 15.22 -5.00
N ARG A 105 -3.50 15.45 -4.77
CA ARG A 105 -4.28 16.51 -5.44
C ARG A 105 -3.74 17.90 -5.13
N ALA A 106 -3.24 18.15 -3.92
CA ALA A 106 -2.61 19.44 -3.57
C ALA A 106 -1.40 19.75 -4.48
N GLY A 107 -0.63 18.72 -4.85
CA GLY A 107 0.44 18.80 -5.84
C GLY A 107 0.01 18.60 -7.29
N LYS A 108 -1.31 18.63 -7.59
CA LYS A 108 -1.90 18.33 -8.90
C LYS A 108 -1.42 17.00 -9.49
N TYR A 109 -1.09 16.02 -8.63
CA TYR A 109 -0.52 14.72 -8.96
C TYR A 109 0.84 14.78 -9.68
N ARG A 110 1.45 15.96 -9.78
CA ARG A 110 2.69 16.20 -10.53
C ARG A 110 3.85 16.64 -9.65
N SER A 111 3.62 17.11 -8.43
CA SER A 111 4.73 17.42 -7.54
C SER A 111 5.27 16.14 -6.88
N PHE A 112 6.56 15.87 -7.06
CA PHE A 112 7.22 14.73 -6.41
C PHE A 112 7.04 14.74 -4.88
N ALA A 113 7.19 15.90 -4.23
CA ALA A 113 7.08 16.00 -2.77
C ALA A 113 5.66 15.63 -2.28
N TRP A 114 4.64 16.18 -2.93
CA TRP A 114 3.24 15.83 -2.63
C TRP A 114 2.92 14.37 -2.97
N ASN A 115 3.45 13.83 -4.07
CA ASN A 115 3.26 12.43 -4.42
C ASN A 115 3.97 11.49 -3.43
N ALA A 116 5.15 11.86 -2.90
CA ALA A 116 5.84 11.09 -1.89
C ALA A 116 5.10 11.11 -0.53
N ALA A 117 4.58 12.28 -0.13
CA ALA A 117 3.72 12.39 1.05
C ALA A 117 2.41 11.60 0.89
N SER A 118 1.81 11.62 -0.30
CA SER A 118 0.64 10.82 -0.64
C SER A 118 0.96 9.34 -0.55
N HIS A 119 2.11 8.90 -1.08
CA HIS A 119 2.55 7.52 -0.98
C HIS A 119 2.75 7.08 0.48
N ALA A 120 3.28 7.94 1.36
CA ALA A 120 3.45 7.63 2.78
C ALA A 120 2.11 7.33 3.48
N VAL A 121 1.09 8.15 3.25
CA VAL A 121 -0.25 7.93 3.82
C VAL A 121 -0.96 6.78 3.13
N PHE A 122 -0.82 6.67 1.80
CA PHE A 122 -1.34 5.56 1.02
C PHE A 122 -0.87 4.24 1.60
N SER A 123 0.42 4.10 1.92
CA SER A 123 1.01 2.84 2.41
C SER A 123 0.40 2.33 3.73
N TRP A 124 -0.32 3.15 4.51
CA TRP A 124 -1.09 2.65 5.64
C TRP A 124 -2.26 1.74 5.24
N ASN A 125 -2.66 1.70 3.96
CA ASN A 125 -3.61 0.70 3.46
C ASN A 125 -3.20 -0.74 3.83
N LEU A 126 -1.89 -0.98 3.90
CA LEU A 126 -1.29 -2.28 4.19
C LEU A 126 -1.56 -2.74 5.63
N LEU A 127 -1.89 -1.83 6.55
CA LEU A 127 -2.22 -2.17 7.93
C LEU A 127 -3.59 -2.83 8.07
N GLY A 128 -4.45 -2.77 7.06
CA GLY A 128 -5.81 -3.30 7.14
C GLY A 128 -5.87 -4.78 7.57
N GLY A 129 -4.92 -5.61 7.14
CA GLY A 129 -4.82 -7.01 7.55
C GLY A 129 -4.21 -7.24 8.94
N PHE A 130 -3.56 -6.22 9.52
CA PHE A 130 -2.84 -6.30 10.80
C PHE A 130 -3.65 -5.73 11.96
N VAL A 131 -4.56 -4.79 11.69
CA VAL A 131 -5.43 -4.17 12.72
C VAL A 131 -6.14 -5.18 13.63
N PRO A 132 -6.65 -6.33 13.16
CA PRO A 132 -7.23 -7.33 14.04
C PRO A 132 -6.33 -7.80 15.20
N ILE A 133 -5.00 -7.77 15.05
CA ILE A 133 -4.03 -8.16 16.10
C ILE A 133 -4.23 -7.34 17.39
N TRP A 134 -4.67 -6.08 17.29
CA TRP A 134 -4.87 -5.21 18.44
C TRP A 134 -6.34 -5.04 18.80
N PHE A 135 -7.23 -4.89 17.82
CA PHE A 135 -8.63 -4.56 18.07
C PHE A 135 -9.56 -5.78 18.15
N MET A 136 -9.12 -6.93 17.65
CA MET A 136 -9.88 -8.18 17.65
C MET A 136 -8.94 -9.33 18.07
N ARG A 137 -8.07 -9.06 19.04
CA ARG A 137 -6.87 -9.85 19.33
C ARG A 137 -7.17 -11.33 19.52
N ASP A 138 -8.04 -11.67 20.46
CA ASP A 138 -8.37 -13.07 20.78
C ASP A 138 -8.95 -13.79 19.56
N TYR A 139 -9.86 -13.13 18.84
CA TYR A 139 -10.46 -13.67 17.62
C TYR A 139 -9.43 -13.85 16.49
N PHE A 140 -8.50 -12.90 16.32
CA PHE A 140 -7.43 -13.01 15.33
C PHE A 140 -6.53 -14.21 15.61
N PHE A 141 -6.07 -14.39 16.86
CA PHE A 141 -5.19 -15.49 17.21
C PHE A 141 -5.90 -16.86 17.15
N GLN A 142 -7.20 -16.91 17.45
CA GLN A 142 -8.02 -18.11 17.22
C GLN A 142 -8.15 -18.42 15.72
N ASP A 143 -8.54 -17.44 14.90
CA ASP A 143 -8.74 -17.63 13.46
C ASP A 143 -7.47 -18.11 12.74
N ILE A 144 -6.31 -17.52 13.02
CA ILE A 144 -5.05 -17.95 12.36
C ILE A 144 -4.61 -19.35 12.81
N LEU A 145 -4.90 -19.74 14.05
CA LEU A 145 -4.59 -21.06 14.58
C LEU A 145 -5.49 -22.12 13.93
N GLU A 146 -6.79 -21.86 13.82
CA GLU A 146 -7.77 -22.73 13.13
C GLU A 146 -7.44 -22.89 11.64
N ARG A 147 -6.86 -21.85 11.02
CA ARG A 147 -6.37 -21.89 9.64
C ARG A 147 -5.03 -22.61 9.44
N GLY A 148 -4.45 -23.15 10.51
CA GLY A 148 -3.27 -24.01 10.45
C GLY A 148 -1.93 -23.31 10.67
N MET A 149 -1.91 -22.07 11.20
CA MET A 149 -0.65 -21.52 11.73
C MET A 149 -0.21 -22.29 12.97
N SER A 150 1.10 -22.49 13.14
CA SER A 150 1.60 -23.22 14.30
C SER A 150 1.37 -22.45 15.61
N SER A 151 1.20 -23.17 16.72
CA SER A 151 1.09 -22.57 18.05
C SER A 151 2.32 -21.70 18.38
N SER A 152 3.52 -22.15 18.01
CA SER A 152 4.76 -21.40 18.24
C SER A 152 4.80 -20.08 17.47
N PHE A 153 4.25 -20.03 16.24
CA PHE A 153 4.11 -18.79 15.50
C PHE A 153 3.13 -17.85 16.22
N CYS A 154 1.97 -18.35 16.62
CA CYS A 154 0.93 -17.56 17.27
C CYS A 154 1.42 -16.97 18.60
N GLU A 155 2.07 -17.77 19.44
CA GLU A 155 2.66 -17.32 20.71
C GLU A 155 3.74 -16.25 20.49
N THR A 156 4.63 -16.47 19.52
CA THR A 156 5.69 -15.51 19.19
C THR A 156 5.09 -14.20 18.67
N LEU A 157 4.14 -14.28 17.74
CA LEU A 157 3.48 -13.10 17.19
C LEU A 157 2.69 -12.35 18.27
N TYR A 158 2.04 -13.06 19.19
CA TYR A 158 1.36 -12.46 20.34
C TYR A 158 2.35 -11.68 21.20
N ALA A 159 3.48 -12.29 21.58
CA ALA A 159 4.51 -11.62 22.38
C ALA A 159 5.14 -10.41 21.68
N LEU A 160 5.27 -10.46 20.35
CA LEU A 160 5.83 -9.40 19.52
C LEU A 160 4.86 -8.26 19.19
N THR A 161 3.60 -8.32 19.64
CA THR A 161 2.58 -7.33 19.27
C THR A 161 1.93 -6.63 20.47
N PRO A 162 2.70 -6.11 21.44
CA PRO A 162 2.16 -5.16 22.43
C PRO A 162 1.68 -3.87 21.73
N ASP A 163 0.91 -3.06 22.43
CA ASP A 163 0.19 -1.90 21.84
C ASP A 163 1.11 -0.88 21.16
N TRP A 164 2.34 -0.71 21.63
CA TRP A 164 3.31 0.23 21.04
C TRP A 164 3.81 -0.20 19.65
N VAL A 165 3.66 -1.48 19.28
CA VAL A 165 4.12 -1.98 17.98
C VAL A 165 3.27 -1.45 16.84
N LEU A 166 1.97 -1.22 17.06
CA LEU A 166 1.10 -0.62 16.04
C LEU A 166 1.60 0.77 15.60
N PRO A 167 1.80 1.76 16.50
CA PRO A 167 2.36 3.05 16.09
C PRO A 167 3.79 2.93 15.58
N ALA A 168 4.61 1.99 16.09
CA ALA A 168 5.95 1.75 15.54
C ALA A 168 5.91 1.26 14.07
N MET A 169 4.98 0.35 13.74
CA MET A 169 4.74 -0.10 12.36
C MET A 169 4.27 1.04 11.47
N MET A 170 3.35 1.89 11.96
CA MET A 170 2.90 3.07 11.21
C MET A 170 4.07 4.00 10.85
N VAL A 171 4.97 4.25 11.79
CA VAL A 171 6.18 5.06 11.58
C VAL A 171 7.15 4.37 10.61
N ALA A 172 7.39 3.07 10.78
CA ALA A 172 8.26 2.30 9.90
C ALA A 172 7.77 2.31 8.45
N ILE A 173 6.45 2.19 8.23
CA ILE A 173 5.83 2.30 6.90
C ILE A 173 6.12 3.67 6.28
N VAL A 174 5.95 4.76 7.03
CA VAL A 174 6.22 6.12 6.54
C VAL A 174 7.70 6.28 6.18
N ILE A 175 8.62 5.85 7.06
CA ILE A 175 10.07 5.91 6.80
C ILE A 175 10.41 5.13 5.53
N SER A 176 9.97 3.88 5.43
CA SER A 176 10.20 3.03 4.25
C SER A 176 9.61 3.61 2.97
N SER A 177 8.41 4.17 3.05
CA SER A 177 7.73 4.82 1.92
C SER A 177 8.49 6.04 1.40
N ILE A 178 9.03 6.86 2.32
CA ILE A 178 9.86 8.02 1.97
C ILE A 178 11.21 7.57 1.39
N LEU A 179 11.90 6.63 2.03
CA LEU A 179 13.15 6.07 1.51
C LEU A 179 12.97 5.47 0.11
N GLY A 180 11.91 4.68 -0.08
CA GLY A 180 11.56 4.09 -1.36
C GLY A 180 11.25 5.15 -2.41
N SER A 181 10.56 6.23 -2.03
CA SER A 181 10.30 7.37 -2.91
C SER A 181 11.59 8.07 -3.34
N LEU A 182 12.53 8.29 -2.41
CA LEU A 182 13.81 8.91 -2.70
C LEU A 182 14.68 8.03 -3.63
N ILE A 183 14.68 6.72 -3.42
CA ILE A 183 15.32 5.76 -4.32
C ILE A 183 14.65 5.81 -5.69
N ALA A 184 13.32 5.78 -5.75
CA ALA A 184 12.55 5.88 -6.99
C ALA A 184 12.86 7.18 -7.75
N ARG A 185 13.03 8.31 -7.06
CA ARG A 185 13.43 9.59 -7.67
C ARG A 185 14.74 9.47 -8.43
N LYS A 186 15.75 8.82 -7.82
CA LYS A 186 17.06 8.63 -8.45
C LYS A 186 16.97 7.66 -9.64
N LEU A 187 16.34 6.50 -9.44
CA LEU A 187 16.23 5.46 -10.47
C LEU A 187 15.39 5.88 -11.67
N LEU A 188 14.38 6.74 -11.44
CA LEU A 188 13.40 7.13 -12.46
C LEU A 188 13.57 8.59 -12.91
N ALA A 189 14.69 9.24 -12.59
CA ALA A 189 14.89 10.67 -12.82
C ALA A 189 14.55 11.09 -14.26
N ALA A 190 15.03 10.35 -15.25
CA ALA A 190 14.73 10.61 -16.66
C ALA A 190 13.23 10.46 -17.00
N LYS A 191 12.56 9.44 -16.45
CA LYS A 191 11.12 9.20 -16.72
C LYS A 191 10.25 10.24 -16.03
N LEU A 192 10.56 10.60 -14.79
CA LEU A 192 9.84 11.59 -14.01
C LEU A 192 10.07 13.02 -14.54
N GLY A 193 11.28 13.35 -14.97
CA GLY A 193 11.57 14.63 -15.63
C GLY A 193 10.78 14.82 -16.93
N ARG A 194 10.71 13.78 -17.78
CA ARG A 194 9.86 13.81 -19.00
C ARG A 194 8.37 13.98 -18.69
N ALA A 195 7.92 13.55 -17.50
CA ALA A 195 6.53 13.72 -17.05
C ALA A 195 6.28 15.07 -16.37
N GLY A 196 7.32 15.90 -16.19
CA GLY A 196 7.24 17.20 -15.50
C GLY A 196 7.02 17.06 -13.98
N ILE A 197 7.55 16.00 -13.38
CA ILE A 197 7.41 15.70 -11.95
C ILE A 197 8.60 16.16 -11.10
N LEU A 198 9.79 16.16 -11.71
CA LEU A 198 11.06 16.57 -11.10
C LEU A 198 11.50 17.93 -11.61
#